data_AF-A0A5H9LZX7-F1
#
_entry.id   AF-A0A5H9LZX7-F1
#
_cell.length_a   1.000
_cell.length_b   1.000
_cell.length_c   1.000
_cell.angle_alpha   90.00
_cell.angle_beta   90.00
_cell.angle_gamma   90.00
#
_symmetry.space_group_name_H-M   'P 1'
#
loop_
_entity.id
_entity.type
_entity.pdbx_description
1 polymer ?
#
loop_
_entity_poly.entity_id
_entity_poly.type
_entity_poly.pdbx_seq_one_letter_code
_entity_poly.pdbx_strand_id
1 'polypeptide(L)'
;MTSEKLSAACHCGSVVFTVQLSDGFHTARRCNCSFCRMRGAVAVSAPLSGIKVLKGQDKLTEYRFNTGKAVHFFCSVCGIYTFHQRRSNPDQYGVNVACIENVSPFDFACVEVNDGVTHPSDGGSSGVVGYLRYEPKKSPPVETGGKNI
;
A
#
# COMPACT_ATOMS: atom_id res chain seq x y z
N MET A 1 -0.57 1.21 24.07
CA MET A 1 -0.79 -0.07 23.37
C MET A 1 0.15 -0.10 22.17
N THR A 2 1.19 -0.92 22.19
CA THR A 2 2.10 -1.08 21.05
C THR A 2 1.35 -1.86 19.97
N SER A 3 1.07 -1.21 18.84
CA SER A 3 0.49 -1.86 17.65
C SER A 3 1.35 -3.06 17.22
N GLU A 4 0.69 -4.15 16.81
CA GLU A 4 1.31 -5.40 16.40
C GLU A 4 2.18 -5.22 15.14
N LYS A 5 3.28 -5.97 15.05
CA LYS A 5 4.15 -5.99 13.86
C LYS A 5 3.65 -7.05 12.89
N LEU A 6 3.37 -6.63 11.66
CA LEU A 6 2.93 -7.48 10.56
C LEU A 6 4.12 -7.84 9.65
N SER A 7 4.13 -9.07 9.15
CA SER A 7 5.08 -9.52 8.12
C SER A 7 4.69 -9.00 6.74
N ALA A 8 5.67 -8.62 5.94
CA ALA A 8 5.46 -8.18 4.57
C ALA A 8 6.62 -8.56 3.65
N ALA A 9 6.33 -8.79 2.38
CA ALA A 9 7.31 -9.12 1.36
C ALA A 9 6.90 -8.63 -0.03
N CYS A 10 7.88 -8.45 -0.92
CA CYS A 10 7.59 -8.35 -2.34
C CYS A 10 7.21 -9.72 -2.92
N HIS A 11 6.65 -9.74 -4.14
CA HIS A 11 6.18 -10.97 -4.79
C HIS A 11 7.23 -12.10 -4.83
N CYS A 12 8.47 -11.79 -5.20
CA CYS A 12 9.53 -12.81 -5.30
C CYS A 12 10.23 -13.13 -3.96
N GLY A 13 9.82 -12.52 -2.84
CA GLY A 13 10.44 -12.74 -1.52
C GLY A 13 11.90 -12.29 -1.40
N SER A 14 12.40 -11.51 -2.38
CA SER A 14 13.75 -10.94 -2.33
C SER A 14 13.84 -9.81 -1.31
N VAL A 15 12.76 -9.04 -1.14
CA VAL A 15 12.60 -8.03 -0.09
C VAL A 15 11.61 -8.55 0.93
N VAL A 16 12.02 -8.62 2.20
CA VAL A 16 11.17 -8.99 3.34
C VAL A 16 11.33 -7.91 4.42
N PHE A 17 10.23 -7.47 5.00
CA PHE A 17 10.21 -6.40 6.00
C PHE A 17 9.06 -6.62 6.98
N THR A 18 9.19 -6.05 8.18
CA THR A 18 8.05 -5.93 9.12
C THR A 18 7.48 -4.53 9.06
N VAL A 19 6.18 -4.40 9.26
CA VAL A 19 5.48 -3.12 9.37
C VAL A 19 4.64 -3.04 10.64
N GLN A 20 4.74 -1.93 11.36
CA GLN A 20 3.81 -1.52 12.41
C GLN A 20 2.98 -0.36 11.88
N LEU A 21 1.67 -0.55 11.75
CA LEU A 21 0.76 0.45 11.17
C LEU A 21 0.42 1.53 12.20
N SER A 22 0.24 2.77 11.73
CA SER A 22 -0.10 3.91 12.60
C SER A 22 -1.48 3.77 13.24
N ASP A 23 -2.44 3.24 12.48
CA ASP A 23 -3.85 3.10 12.90
C ASP A 23 -4.49 1.92 12.15
N GLY A 24 -3.84 0.76 12.23
CA GLY A 24 -4.22 -0.42 11.48
C GLY A 24 -4.45 -0.13 9.99
N PHE A 25 -5.51 -0.72 9.44
CA PHE A 25 -5.89 -0.54 8.04
C PHE A 25 -6.83 0.67 7.79
N HIS A 26 -7.21 1.44 8.83
CA HIS A 26 -8.12 2.59 8.69
C HIS A 26 -7.56 3.72 7.83
N THR A 27 -6.24 3.74 7.62
CA THR A 27 -5.56 4.74 6.78
C THR A 27 -5.41 4.32 5.31
N ALA A 28 -6.06 3.22 4.90
CA ALA A 28 -6.00 2.69 3.54
C ALA A 28 -6.55 3.69 2.53
N ARG A 29 -5.72 4.08 1.56
CA ARG A 29 -6.07 5.06 0.53
C ARG A 29 -5.24 4.89 -0.73
N ARG A 30 -5.71 5.50 -1.81
CA ARG A 30 -4.97 5.71 -3.06
C ARG A 30 -4.70 7.19 -3.28
N CYS A 31 -3.83 7.47 -4.24
CA CYS A 31 -3.52 8.83 -4.69
C CYS A 31 -3.65 8.86 -6.22
N ASN A 32 -4.26 9.92 -6.76
CA ASN A 32 -4.51 10.07 -8.19
C ASN A 32 -3.39 10.79 -8.96
N CYS A 33 -2.27 11.17 -8.32
CA CYS A 33 -1.17 11.83 -9.01
C CYS A 33 -0.62 10.96 -10.16
N SER A 34 0.08 11.60 -11.11
CA SER A 34 0.57 10.93 -12.33
C SER A 34 1.34 9.64 -12.06
N PHE A 35 2.12 9.58 -10.98
CA PHE A 35 2.87 8.39 -10.59
C PHE A 35 2.04 7.36 -9.80
N CYS A 36 1.30 7.78 -8.78
CA CYS A 36 0.54 6.88 -7.92
C CYS A 36 -0.61 6.19 -8.66
N ARG A 37 -1.24 6.88 -9.63
CA ARG A 37 -2.27 6.26 -10.46
C ARG A 37 -1.73 5.12 -11.32
N MET A 38 -0.48 5.23 -11.81
CA MET A 38 0.20 4.17 -12.57
C MET A 38 0.56 2.98 -11.68
N ARG A 39 0.92 3.22 -10.41
CA ARG A 39 1.23 2.14 -9.46
C ARG A 39 0.04 1.28 -9.08
N GLY A 40 -1.17 1.82 -9.08
CA GLY A 40 -2.36 1.03 -8.76
C GLY A 40 -2.58 0.69 -7.28
N ALA A 41 -1.56 0.85 -6.43
CA ALA A 41 -1.55 0.28 -5.08
C ALA A 41 -2.41 1.04 -4.08
N VAL A 42 -3.15 0.30 -3.25
CA VAL A 42 -3.72 0.78 -1.99
C VAL A 42 -2.60 0.84 -0.95
N ALA A 43 -2.47 1.99 -0.27
CA ALA A 43 -1.42 2.19 0.72
C ALA A 43 -1.98 2.55 2.10
N VAL A 44 -1.38 1.97 3.14
CA VAL A 44 -1.64 2.28 4.56
C VAL A 44 -0.46 3.01 5.19
N SER A 45 -0.69 3.70 6.30
CA SER A 45 0.32 4.54 6.95
C SER A 45 1.04 3.82 8.08
N ALA A 46 2.34 4.02 8.14
CA ALA A 46 3.21 3.57 9.23
C ALA A 46 4.14 4.73 9.65
N PRO A 47 4.55 4.83 10.92
CA PRO A 47 5.59 5.78 11.31
C PRO A 47 6.95 5.37 10.72
N LEU A 48 7.94 6.27 10.69
CA LEU A 48 9.29 5.94 10.19
C LEU A 48 9.94 4.76 10.94
N SER A 49 9.73 4.67 12.26
CA SER A 49 10.18 3.55 13.09
C SER A 49 9.38 2.26 12.89
N GLY A 50 8.26 2.33 12.16
CA GLY A 50 7.33 1.22 11.97
C GLY A 50 7.78 0.22 10.93
N ILE A 51 8.75 0.55 10.06
CA ILE A 51 9.28 -0.38 9.06
C ILE A 51 10.68 -0.85 9.44
N LYS A 52 10.90 -2.16 9.36
CA LYS A 52 12.24 -2.76 9.46
C LYS A 52 12.43 -3.73 8.30
N VAL A 53 13.38 -3.44 7.42
CA VAL A 53 13.78 -4.37 6.35
C VAL A 53 14.60 -5.49 6.98
N LEU A 54 14.15 -6.73 6.79
CA LEU A 54 14.80 -7.94 7.32
C LEU A 54 15.71 -8.60 6.28
N LYS A 55 15.38 -8.47 5.00
CA LYS A 55 16.12 -9.07 3.87
C LYS A 55 15.97 -8.20 2.62
N GLY A 56 17.02 -8.14 1.80
CA GLY A 56 16.97 -7.55 0.46
C GLY A 56 17.11 -6.03 0.42
N GLN A 57 17.85 -5.44 1.36
CA GLN A 57 18.16 -4.01 1.33
C GLN A 57 18.83 -3.61 0.01
N ASP A 58 19.70 -4.47 -0.52
CA ASP A 58 20.38 -4.32 -1.82
C ASP A 58 19.45 -4.53 -3.03
N LYS A 59 18.25 -5.08 -2.80
CA LYS A 59 17.20 -5.29 -3.82
C LYS A 59 16.11 -4.23 -3.77
N LEU A 60 16.18 -3.28 -2.84
CA LEU A 60 15.31 -2.11 -2.81
C LEU A 60 15.89 -1.02 -3.71
N THR A 61 15.20 -0.72 -4.80
CA THR A 61 15.51 0.43 -5.64
C THR A 61 14.73 1.64 -5.18
N GLU A 62 15.45 2.73 -4.95
CA GLU A 62 14.89 4.04 -4.66
C GLU A 62 14.54 4.77 -5.97
N TYR A 63 13.38 5.43 -5.97
CA TYR A 63 12.95 6.32 -7.03
C TYR A 63 12.41 7.62 -6.44
N ARG A 64 12.91 8.74 -6.97
CA ARG A 64 12.48 10.10 -6.64
C ARG A 64 12.20 10.87 -7.93
N PHE A 65 11.24 11.77 -7.87
CA PHE A 65 10.89 12.64 -8.99
C PHE A 65 10.32 13.96 -8.48
N ASN A 66 10.13 14.93 -9.39
CA ASN A 66 9.61 16.26 -9.09
C ASN A 66 10.42 16.92 -7.94
N THR A 67 9.80 17.21 -6.79
CA THR A 67 10.47 17.84 -5.64
C THR A 67 11.51 16.96 -4.95
N GLY A 68 11.59 15.67 -5.28
CA GLY A 68 12.51 14.72 -4.65
C GLY A 68 12.22 14.38 -3.18
N LYS A 69 11.15 14.95 -2.61
CA LYS A 69 10.78 14.79 -1.19
C LYS A 69 10.16 13.41 -0.88
N ALA A 70 9.29 12.91 -1.76
CA ALA A 70 8.82 11.53 -1.62
C ALA A 70 9.93 10.55 -2.03
N VAL A 71 10.07 9.48 -1.25
CA VAL A 71 11.11 8.47 -1.45
C VAL A 71 10.45 7.15 -1.70
N HIS A 72 10.40 6.71 -2.96
CA HIS A 72 9.65 5.52 -3.32
C HIS A 72 10.56 4.30 -3.46
N PHE A 73 10.21 3.18 -2.81
CA PHE A 73 10.97 1.94 -2.92
C PHE A 73 10.20 0.87 -3.68
N PHE A 74 10.90 0.11 -4.53
CA PHE A 74 10.38 -1.06 -5.21
C PHE A 74 11.45 -2.15 -5.30
N CYS A 75 11.02 -3.40 -5.46
CA CYS A 75 11.95 -4.51 -5.64
C CYS A 75 12.56 -4.49 -7.04
N SER A 76 13.89 -4.45 -7.14
CA SER A 76 14.61 -4.48 -8.42
C SER A 76 14.43 -5.77 -9.21
N VAL A 77 14.02 -6.86 -8.55
CA VAL A 77 13.86 -8.19 -9.15
C VAL A 77 12.47 -8.39 -9.76
N CYS A 78 11.40 -8.04 -9.02
CA CYS A 78 10.01 -8.28 -9.46
C CYS A 78 9.22 -7.00 -9.75
N GLY A 79 9.80 -5.81 -9.57
CA GLY A 79 9.15 -4.53 -9.83
C GLY A 79 8.11 -4.11 -8.78
N ILE A 80 7.77 -4.96 -7.81
CA ILE A 80 6.74 -4.66 -6.82
C ILE A 80 7.12 -3.46 -5.96
N TYR A 81 6.25 -2.45 -5.96
CA TYR A 81 6.28 -1.34 -5.03
C TYR A 81 6.01 -1.82 -3.60
N THR A 82 6.96 -1.59 -2.70
CA THR A 82 6.88 -2.02 -1.29
C THR A 82 6.31 -0.91 -0.42
N PHE A 83 7.08 0.14 -0.19
CA PHE A 83 6.70 1.30 0.63
C PHE A 83 7.36 2.58 0.11
N HIS A 84 6.92 3.73 0.58
CA HIS A 84 7.53 5.02 0.26
C HIS A 84 7.41 6.00 1.41
N GLN A 85 8.43 6.84 1.62
CA GLN A 85 8.32 7.99 2.52
C GLN A 85 7.45 9.04 1.84
N ARG A 86 6.43 9.53 2.54
CA ARG A 86 5.42 10.41 1.95
C ARG A 86 5.97 11.83 1.78
N ARG A 87 5.57 12.48 0.69
CA ARG A 87 5.80 13.93 0.50
C ARG A 87 4.96 14.78 1.46
N SER A 88 3.70 14.40 1.67
CA SER A 88 2.73 15.16 2.46
C SER A 88 3.03 15.14 3.97
N ASN A 89 3.63 14.06 4.45
CA ASN A 89 4.09 13.92 5.82
C ASN A 89 5.40 13.11 5.82
N PRO A 90 6.57 13.79 5.87
CA PRO A 90 7.87 13.12 5.85
C PRO A 90 8.10 12.15 7.01
N ASP A 91 7.36 12.24 8.10
CA ASP A 91 7.46 11.35 9.26
C ASP A 91 6.65 10.06 9.11
N GLN A 92 6.09 9.82 7.93
CA GLN A 92 5.29 8.64 7.62
C GLN A 92 5.75 7.92 6.35
N TYR A 93 5.68 6.60 6.42
CA TYR A 93 5.65 5.73 5.27
C TYR A 93 4.21 5.52 4.77
N GLY A 94 4.05 5.34 3.46
CA GLY A 94 2.94 4.63 2.86
C GLY A 94 3.40 3.24 2.44
N VAL A 95 2.68 2.20 2.86
CA VAL A 95 3.02 0.78 2.63
C VAL A 95 1.97 0.15 1.73
N ASN A 96 2.39 -0.53 0.67
CA ASN A 96 1.51 -1.29 -0.20
C ASN A 96 0.85 -2.43 0.58
N VAL A 97 -0.48 -2.42 0.71
CA VAL A 97 -1.21 -3.44 1.48
C VAL A 97 -1.01 -4.84 0.90
N ALA A 98 -0.84 -4.96 -0.42
CA ALA A 98 -0.66 -6.24 -1.10
C ALA A 98 0.70 -6.91 -0.79
N CYS A 99 1.63 -6.20 -0.14
CA CYS A 99 2.87 -6.78 0.35
C CYS A 99 2.70 -7.37 1.75
N ILE A 100 1.65 -7.00 2.50
CA ILE A 100 1.42 -7.46 3.87
C ILE A 100 0.82 -8.86 3.81
N GLU A 101 1.34 -9.77 4.63
CA GLU A 101 0.90 -11.16 4.67
C GLU A 101 -0.60 -11.25 4.97
N ASN A 102 -1.32 -12.09 4.22
CA ASN A 102 -2.77 -12.29 4.33
C ASN A 102 -3.62 -11.03 4.07
N VAL A 103 -3.11 -10.05 3.31
CA VAL A 103 -3.86 -8.85 2.92
C VAL A 103 -3.90 -8.69 1.41
N SER A 104 -5.10 -8.51 0.88
CA SER A 104 -5.38 -8.23 -0.52
C SER A 104 -5.93 -6.81 -0.67
N PRO A 105 -5.59 -6.08 -1.75
CA PRO A 105 -6.23 -4.79 -2.04
C PRO A 105 -7.74 -4.94 -2.28
N PHE A 106 -8.23 -6.15 -2.55
CA PHE A 106 -9.65 -6.47 -2.73
C PHE A 106 -10.40 -6.72 -1.41
N ASP A 107 -9.71 -6.73 -0.26
CA ASP A 107 -10.35 -6.83 1.05
C ASP A 107 -11.00 -5.50 1.48
N PHE A 108 -10.72 -4.42 0.74
CA PHE A 108 -11.22 -3.08 0.98
C PHE A 108 -12.42 -2.78 0.08
N ALA A 109 -13.64 -2.86 0.63
CA ALA A 109 -14.87 -2.59 -0.12
C ALA A 109 -14.94 -1.16 -0.68
N CYS A 110 -14.35 -0.18 0.02
CA CYS A 110 -14.30 1.21 -0.39
C CYS A 110 -12.97 1.82 0.03
N VAL A 111 -12.23 2.42 -0.92
CA VAL A 111 -10.93 3.05 -0.69
C VAL A 111 -10.99 4.51 -1.14
N GLU A 112 -10.59 5.42 -0.25
CA GLU A 112 -10.48 6.84 -0.56
C GLU A 112 -9.38 7.09 -1.61
N VAL A 113 -9.64 7.99 -2.54
CA VAL A 113 -8.66 8.48 -3.52
C VAL A 113 -8.34 9.93 -3.18
N ASN A 114 -7.13 10.18 -2.69
CA ASN A 114 -6.66 11.51 -2.35
C ASN A 114 -6.20 12.29 -3.59
N ASP A 115 -6.41 13.60 -3.57
CA ASP A 115 -5.85 14.51 -4.56
C ASP A 115 -4.32 14.59 -4.39
N GLY A 116 -3.60 14.02 -5.34
CA GLY A 116 -2.17 14.22 -5.48
C GLY A 116 -1.78 15.03 -6.70
N VAL A 117 -2.74 15.49 -7.51
CA VAL A 117 -2.51 16.43 -8.61
C VAL A 117 -2.38 17.84 -8.03
N THR A 118 -3.29 18.22 -7.14
CA THR A 118 -3.29 19.51 -6.43
C THR A 118 -2.71 19.35 -5.02
N HIS A 119 -1.44 18.97 -4.94
CA HIS A 119 -0.85 18.57 -3.66
C HIS A 119 -0.84 19.73 -2.63
N PRO A 120 -1.11 19.49 -1.34
CA PRO A 120 -1.20 20.55 -0.32
C PRO A 120 0.07 21.38 -0.18
N SER A 121 1.23 20.72 -0.29
CA SER A 121 2.53 21.41 -0.27
C SER A 121 2.78 22.35 -1.46
N ASP A 122 1.93 22.32 -2.48
CA ASP A 122 1.97 23.23 -3.64
C ASP A 122 0.91 24.36 -3.53
N GLY A 123 0.29 24.53 -2.36
CA GLY A 123 -0.81 25.50 -2.15
C GLY A 123 -2.18 24.97 -2.54
N GLY A 124 -2.30 23.68 -2.86
CA GLY A 124 -3.56 22.99 -3.14
C GLY A 124 -4.35 22.59 -1.89
N SER A 125 -5.55 22.05 -2.08
CA SER A 125 -6.34 21.48 -0.99
C SER A 125 -5.95 20.01 -0.75
N SER A 126 -5.76 19.63 0.52
CA SER A 126 -5.77 18.21 0.90
C SER A 126 -7.20 17.72 0.86
N GLY A 127 -7.54 16.84 -0.09
CA GLY A 127 -8.90 16.35 -0.22
C GLY A 127 -9.00 14.94 -0.77
N VAL A 128 -10.14 14.31 -0.50
CA VAL A 128 -10.59 13.10 -1.18
C VAL A 128 -11.32 13.53 -2.45
N VAL A 129 -10.85 13.06 -3.60
CA VAL A 129 -11.41 13.38 -4.93
C VAL A 129 -12.27 12.28 -5.51
N GLY A 130 -12.36 11.14 -4.80
CA GLY A 130 -13.21 10.04 -5.20
C GLY A 130 -12.99 8.80 -4.35
N TYR A 131 -13.66 7.73 -4.74
CA TYR A 131 -13.62 6.43 -4.07
C TYR A 131 -13.49 5.33 -5.11
N LEU A 132 -12.68 4.31 -4.82
CA LEU A 132 -12.73 3.05 -5.55
C LEU A 132 -13.52 2.03 -4.73
N ARG A 133 -14.44 1.33 -5.38
CA ARG A 133 -15.28 0.31 -4.74
C ARG A 133 -15.00 -1.05 -5.34
N TYR A 134 -14.90 -2.06 -4.49
CA TYR A 134 -14.80 -3.45 -4.88
C TYR A 134 -15.98 -4.22 -4.29
N GLU A 135 -16.68 -4.95 -5.16
CA GLU A 135 -17.80 -5.80 -4.80
C GLU A 135 -17.52 -7.20 -5.36
N PRO A 136 -17.28 -8.21 -4.50
CA PRO A 136 -17.10 -9.57 -4.97
C PRO A 136 -18.40 -10.06 -5.62
N LYS A 137 -18.29 -10.74 -6.76
CA LYS A 137 -19.44 -11.42 -7.35
C LYS A 137 -19.94 -12.47 -6.36
N LYS A 138 -21.24 -12.48 -6.07
CA LYS A 138 -21.86 -13.58 -5.30
C LYS A 138 -21.56 -14.90 -6.02
N SER A 139 -20.85 -15.80 -5.37
CA SER A 139 -20.68 -17.16 -5.88
C SER A 139 -22.08 -17.81 -5.99
N PRO A 140 -22.38 -18.58 -7.05
CA PRO A 140 -23.54 -19.45 -7.02
C PRO A 140 -23.42 -20.41 -5.81
N PRO A 141 -24.54 -20.91 -5.25
CA PRO A 141 -24.49 -21.95 -4.22
C PRO A 141 -23.63 -23.10 -4.74
N VAL A 142 -22.68 -23.56 -3.93
CA VAL A 142 -21.97 -24.81 -4.22
C VAL A 142 -23.02 -25.91 -4.17
N GLU A 143 -23.38 -26.48 -5.31
CA GLU A 143 -24.14 -27.72 -5.34
C GLU A 143 -23.28 -28.79 -4.68
N THR A 144 -23.57 -29.10 -3.42
CA THR A 144 -23.08 -30.32 -2.76
C THR A 144 -23.74 -31.50 -3.46
N GLY A 145 -23.18 -31.90 -4.60
CA GLY A 145 -23.52 -33.14 -5.28
C GLY A 145 -23.21 -34.29 -4.34
N GLY A 146 -24.25 -34.81 -3.70
CA GLY A 146 -24.18 -36.03 -2.91
C GLY A 146 -23.68 -37.18 -3.78
N LYS A 147 -22.46 -37.65 -3.51
CA LYS A 147 -22.10 -39.02 -3.86
C LYS A 147 -22.70 -39.94 -2.81
N ASN A 148 -23.92 -40.40 -3.10
CA ASN A 148 -24.32 -41.73 -2.71
C ASN A 148 -23.65 -42.70 -3.70
N ILE A 149 -22.75 -43.53 -3.17
CA ILE A 149 -22.37 -44.93 -3.48
C ILE A 149 -20.96 -45.12 -2.89
#